data_AF-A0A3C1YKE6-F1
#
_entry.id   AF-A0A3C1YKE6-F1
#
_cell.length_a   1.000
_cell.length_b   1.000
_cell.length_c   1.000
_cell.angle_alpha   90.00
_cell.angle_beta   90.00
_cell.angle_gamma   90.00
#
_symmetry.space_group_name_H-M   'P 1'
#
loop_
_entity.id
_entity.type
_entity.pdbx_description
1 polymer ?
#
loop_
_entity_poly.entity_id
_entity_poly.type
_entity_poly.pdbx_seq_one_letter_code
_entity_poly.pdbx_strand_id
1 'polypeptide(L)'
;MNKKVIKPIDSEVRITGRYTTTGKVTDSDYTLYLAFSASGIEFKTNADKVTAEIVTDYMKDEKGCEAYLGVLVDNDELPYRKFVLDKDVAVYDIFDRKKYEQLKLDELGRHIKEGSAKYKSIVDKVHVVRIVKYTESYYAATGIRNITLEKEDREVESEPTKKRKHFVQIIGDSITCGYGVEASGAEESFCTATENPFKAYAVKACRELKYDYELVSRSGIGIVSIYTGDGVKNTDDFLMPELYPYKDRFLARKNGKEPEEYEFKRKPDLIVINLGTNDYSYTKDDPIRIEEFKDKYFEFVKTIRHMCPTAKITLAVGIMGQELFPAIKEVAEKMKDYGTHKVEALLFPAQEGEIDGYGADWHPSEVTQAKEAEVFKNYLTYAMIS
;
A
#
# COMPACT_ATOMS: atom_id res chain seq x y z
N MET A 1 9.19 11.76 33.30
CA MET A 1 8.66 11.36 31.98
C MET A 1 7.93 10.04 32.17
N ASN A 2 6.61 10.05 31.95
CA ASN A 2 5.80 8.84 32.03
C ASN A 2 5.96 8.05 30.74
N LYS A 3 6.06 6.72 30.86
CA LYS A 3 6.34 5.80 29.75
C LYS A 3 5.29 4.71 29.70
N LYS A 4 4.76 4.45 28.51
CA LYS A 4 3.85 3.34 28.22
C LYS A 4 4.39 2.55 27.03
N VAL A 5 4.47 1.23 27.16
CA VAL A 5 4.86 0.33 26.07
C VAL A 5 3.64 -0.45 25.64
N ILE A 6 3.35 -0.45 24.35
CA ILE A 6 2.22 -1.16 23.74
C ILE A 6 2.73 -2.07 22.62
N LYS A 7 2.03 -3.18 22.39
CA LYS A 7 2.26 -4.07 21.26
C LYS A 7 1.46 -3.60 20.05
N PRO A 8 1.93 -3.88 18.81
CA PRO A 8 1.20 -3.48 17.61
C PRO A 8 -0.15 -4.19 17.41
N ILE A 9 -0.44 -5.22 18.22
CA ILE A 9 -1.70 -5.98 18.20
C ILE A 9 -2.65 -5.59 19.34
N ASP A 10 -2.22 -4.71 20.25
CA ASP A 10 -3.05 -4.27 21.37
C ASP A 10 -4.29 -3.53 20.86
N SER A 11 -5.38 -3.55 21.65
CA SER A 11 -6.65 -2.91 21.29
C SER A 11 -6.55 -1.40 21.08
N GLU A 12 -5.47 -0.78 21.55
CA GLU A 12 -5.13 0.63 21.39
C GLU A 12 -4.59 0.95 19.99
N VAL A 13 -4.22 -0.07 19.23
CA VAL A 13 -3.62 0.04 17.90
C VAL A 13 -4.57 -0.53 16.86
N ARG A 14 -4.80 0.23 15.79
CA ARG A 14 -5.49 -0.27 14.61
C ARG A 14 -4.46 -0.67 13.57
N ILE A 15 -4.55 -1.90 13.09
CA ILE A 15 -3.75 -2.39 11.95
C ILE A 15 -4.48 -2.06 10.65
N THR A 16 -3.72 -1.63 9.63
CA THR A 16 -4.18 -1.30 8.29
C THR A 16 -3.44 -2.16 7.26
N GLY A 17 -4.17 -2.79 6.35
CA GLY A 17 -3.62 -3.75 5.38
C GLY A 17 -3.32 -5.13 5.97
N ARG A 18 -2.75 -6.01 5.14
CA ARG A 18 -2.39 -7.38 5.55
C ARG A 18 -1.14 -7.40 6.40
N TYR A 19 -1.15 -8.32 7.36
CA TYR A 19 -0.04 -8.55 8.26
C TYR A 19 0.07 -10.03 8.61
N THR A 20 1.24 -10.44 9.08
CA THR A 20 1.44 -11.73 9.75
C THR A 20 2.22 -11.52 11.05
N THR A 21 2.35 -12.57 11.87
CA THR A 21 3.01 -12.49 13.17
C THR A 21 3.96 -13.65 13.37
N THR A 22 5.09 -13.40 14.02
CA THR A 22 5.99 -14.44 14.53
C THR A 22 6.03 -14.40 16.06
N GLY A 23 6.16 -15.57 16.69
CA GLY A 23 6.14 -15.71 18.16
C GLY A 23 4.74 -15.56 18.76
N LYS A 24 4.62 -15.79 20.07
CA LYS A 24 3.41 -15.47 20.85
C LYS A 24 3.51 -14.05 21.35
N VAL A 25 2.38 -13.37 21.57
CA VAL A 25 2.35 -11.96 22.03
C VAL A 25 3.12 -11.72 23.33
N THR A 26 3.21 -12.75 24.19
CA THR A 26 3.97 -12.74 25.45
C THR A 26 5.48 -12.83 25.25
N ASP A 27 5.94 -13.24 24.07
CA ASP A 27 7.34 -13.51 23.79
C ASP A 27 8.06 -12.20 23.48
N SER A 28 9.33 -12.13 23.89
CA SER A 28 10.17 -10.95 23.65
C SER A 28 10.48 -10.73 22.17
N ASP A 29 10.42 -11.79 21.36
CA ASP A 29 10.63 -11.78 19.91
C ASP A 29 9.33 -11.67 19.09
N TYR A 30 8.19 -11.48 19.75
CA TYR A 30 6.92 -11.22 19.06
C TYR A 30 7.07 -10.08 18.07
N THR A 31 6.77 -10.35 16.81
CA THR A 31 6.90 -9.36 15.74
C THR A 31 5.67 -9.42 14.85
N LEU A 32 5.04 -8.25 14.63
CA LEU A 32 3.99 -8.08 13.63
C LEU A 32 4.62 -7.59 12.33
N TYR A 33 4.61 -8.43 11.29
CA TYR A 33 5.12 -8.09 9.97
C TYR A 33 4.05 -7.46 9.10
N LEU A 34 4.38 -6.31 8.54
CA LEU A 34 3.62 -5.58 7.53
C LEU A 34 3.92 -6.19 6.17
N ALA A 35 2.89 -6.72 5.49
CA ALA A 35 3.10 -7.50 4.27
C ALA A 35 3.36 -6.57 3.07
N PHE A 36 2.31 -5.93 2.56
CA PHE A 36 2.36 -5.15 1.31
C PHE A 36 2.64 -3.66 1.54
N SER A 37 2.97 -2.94 0.47
CA SER A 37 3.11 -1.49 0.49
C SER A 37 1.85 -0.83 1.07
N ALA A 38 2.05 0.27 1.79
CA ALA A 38 1.04 1.02 2.55
C ALA A 38 0.29 0.24 3.66
N SER A 39 0.65 -1.01 3.95
CA SER A 39 0.24 -1.66 5.21
C SER A 39 0.93 -0.99 6.41
N GLY A 40 0.33 -1.06 7.58
CA GLY A 40 0.81 -0.31 8.73
C GLY A 40 -0.03 -0.44 9.98
N ILE A 41 0.27 0.42 10.93
CA ILE A 41 -0.52 0.61 12.15
C ILE A 41 -0.85 2.09 12.34
N GLU A 42 -1.99 2.36 12.98
CA GLU A 42 -2.41 3.70 13.35
C GLU A 42 -3.08 3.73 14.73
N PHE A 43 -2.80 4.79 15.49
CA PHE A 43 -3.39 5.03 16.80
C PHE A 43 -3.40 6.53 17.09
N LYS A 44 -4.31 6.94 17.96
CA LYS A 44 -4.31 8.29 18.52
C LYS A 44 -3.49 8.31 19.79
N THR A 45 -2.75 9.38 20.04
CA THR A 45 -2.01 9.52 21.29
C THR A 45 -1.81 10.97 21.72
N ASN A 46 -1.76 11.17 23.04
CA ASN A 46 -1.34 12.42 23.64
C ASN A 46 0.19 12.50 23.89
N ALA A 47 0.95 11.46 23.51
CA ALA A 47 2.38 11.37 23.75
C ALA A 47 3.16 12.56 23.16
N ASP A 48 4.26 12.91 23.81
CA ASP A 48 5.22 13.91 23.33
C ASP A 48 6.29 13.27 22.43
N LYS A 49 6.60 11.99 22.70
CA LYS A 49 7.51 11.18 21.87
C LYS A 49 6.94 9.78 21.64
N VAL A 50 7.11 9.28 20.42
CA VAL A 50 6.85 7.89 20.04
C VAL A 50 8.11 7.30 19.45
N THR A 51 8.52 6.14 19.95
CA THR A 51 9.55 5.31 19.34
C THR A 51 9.01 3.92 19.07
N ALA A 52 9.57 3.21 18.10
CA ALA A 52 9.18 1.83 17.82
C ALA A 52 10.41 0.96 17.60
N GLU A 53 10.38 -0.24 18.16
CA GLU A 53 11.34 -1.29 17.86
C GLU A 53 10.90 -1.99 16.57
N ILE A 54 11.67 -1.76 15.51
CA ILE A 54 11.39 -2.22 14.15
C ILE A 54 12.40 -3.31 13.79
N VAL A 55 11.90 -4.31 13.07
CA VAL A 55 12.67 -5.38 12.44
C VAL A 55 12.63 -5.16 10.94
N THR A 56 13.77 -5.24 10.27
CA THR A 56 13.82 -5.47 8.83
C THR A 56 14.82 -6.57 8.57
N ASP A 57 14.48 -7.51 7.69
CA ASP A 57 15.24 -8.75 7.59
C ASP A 57 15.58 -9.12 6.14
N TYR A 58 15.34 -8.24 5.16
CA TYR A 58 15.38 -8.59 3.74
C TYR A 58 16.47 -7.83 2.99
N MET A 59 17.25 -8.57 2.18
CA MET A 59 18.26 -8.09 1.22
C MET A 59 19.21 -7.00 1.72
N LYS A 60 19.76 -7.17 2.93
CA LYS A 60 20.86 -6.30 3.44
C LYS A 60 22.10 -6.27 2.54
N ASP A 61 22.25 -7.27 1.66
CA ASP A 61 23.41 -7.42 0.79
C ASP A 61 23.19 -6.88 -0.64
N GLU A 62 21.95 -6.48 -1.00
CA GLU A 62 21.65 -5.90 -2.32
C GLU A 62 21.32 -4.41 -2.17
N LYS A 63 22.26 -3.56 -2.61
CA LYS A 63 22.09 -2.11 -2.59
C LYS A 63 20.86 -1.71 -3.40
N GLY A 64 20.05 -0.82 -2.83
CA GLY A 64 18.84 -0.31 -3.50
C GLY A 64 17.58 -1.13 -3.24
N CYS A 65 17.66 -2.17 -2.39
CA CYS A 65 16.53 -3.01 -1.98
C CYS A 65 16.13 -2.79 -0.51
N GLU A 66 16.62 -1.71 0.14
CA GLU A 66 16.39 -1.47 1.57
C GLU A 66 14.91 -1.22 1.89
N ALA A 67 14.48 -1.57 3.11
CA ALA A 67 13.13 -1.28 3.57
C ALA A 67 12.98 0.20 3.97
N TYR A 68 11.85 0.80 3.59
CA TYR A 68 11.46 2.16 3.97
C TYR A 68 10.15 2.14 4.77
N LEU A 69 10.14 2.92 5.85
CA LEU A 69 8.94 3.27 6.60
C LEU A 69 8.59 4.75 6.40
N GLY A 70 7.29 5.01 6.30
CA GLY A 70 6.72 6.34 6.43
C GLY A 70 6.03 6.53 7.78
N VAL A 71 6.06 7.75 8.27
CA VAL A 71 5.27 8.22 9.41
C VAL A 71 4.33 9.30 8.92
N LEU A 72 3.02 9.07 9.04
CA LEU A 72 2.01 10.08 8.78
C LEU A 72 1.38 10.54 10.08
N VAL A 73 1.13 11.84 10.17
CA VAL A 73 0.48 12.44 11.32
C VAL A 73 -0.83 13.09 10.87
N ASP A 74 -1.90 12.88 11.64
CA ASP A 74 -3.23 13.44 11.42
C ASP A 74 -3.80 13.17 10.03
N ASN A 75 -3.97 14.17 9.16
CA ASN A 75 -4.44 13.98 7.78
C ASN A 75 -3.46 14.60 6.78
N ASP A 76 -2.18 14.71 7.16
CA ASP A 76 -1.15 15.23 6.28
C ASP A 76 -1.11 14.43 4.98
N GLU A 77 -1.02 15.12 3.86
CA GLU A 77 -0.94 14.49 2.54
C GLU A 77 0.38 13.72 2.40
N LEU A 78 1.48 14.38 2.78
CA LEU A 78 2.84 13.83 2.77
C LEU A 78 3.23 13.25 4.13
N PRO A 79 4.16 12.28 4.17
CA PRO A 79 4.66 11.77 5.43
C PRO A 79 5.40 12.87 6.21
N TYR A 80 5.17 12.92 7.52
CA TYR A 80 6.01 13.67 8.46
C TYR A 80 7.48 13.24 8.30
N ARG A 81 7.71 11.93 8.11
CA ARG A 81 9.03 11.35 7.86
C ARG A 81 8.93 10.13 6.95
N LYS A 82 9.85 10.00 6.00
CA LYS A 82 10.19 8.76 5.29
C LYS A 82 11.63 8.41 5.65
N PHE A 83 11.92 7.19 6.08
CA PHE A 83 13.27 6.79 6.46
C PHE A 83 13.56 5.33 6.13
N VAL A 84 14.83 5.06 5.85
CA VAL A 84 15.36 3.72 5.60
C VAL A 84 15.54 2.96 6.92
N LEU A 85 15.34 1.66 6.88
CA LEU A 85 15.66 0.74 7.97
C LEU A 85 17.07 0.19 7.73
N ASP A 86 18.06 0.77 8.41
CA ASP A 86 19.49 0.51 8.20
C ASP A 86 20.04 -0.61 9.10
N LYS A 87 19.21 -1.17 9.98
CA LYS A 87 19.58 -2.17 11.00
C LYS A 87 18.52 -3.26 11.11
N ASP A 88 18.98 -4.50 11.21
CA ASP A 88 18.15 -5.71 11.32
C ASP A 88 17.07 -5.57 12.40
N VAL A 89 17.47 -5.09 13.58
CA VAL A 89 16.57 -4.73 14.68
C VAL A 89 17.07 -3.45 15.33
N ALA A 90 16.24 -2.41 15.38
CA ALA A 90 16.59 -1.17 16.07
C ALA A 90 15.35 -0.41 16.56
N VAL A 91 15.58 0.50 17.51
CA VAL A 91 14.57 1.47 17.94
C VAL A 91 14.69 2.72 17.08
N TYR A 92 13.60 3.07 16.41
CA TYR A 92 13.52 4.26 15.57
C TYR A 92 12.64 5.32 16.24
N ASP A 93 13.04 6.59 16.12
CA ASP A 93 12.18 7.72 16.46
C ASP A 93 11.05 7.80 15.43
N ILE A 94 9.80 7.75 15.89
CA ILE A 94 8.61 7.77 15.04
C ILE A 94 8.00 9.17 15.02
N PHE A 95 7.69 9.71 16.20
CA PHE A 95 6.99 10.98 16.33
C PHE A 95 7.61 11.81 17.46
N ASP A 96 7.79 13.10 17.19
CA ASP A 96 8.22 14.11 18.15
C ASP A 96 7.21 15.27 18.05
N ARG A 97 6.42 15.43 19.11
CA ARG A 97 5.32 16.39 19.17
C ARG A 97 5.79 17.81 18.93
N LYS A 98 6.84 18.24 19.65
CA LYS A 98 7.33 19.62 19.59
C LYS A 98 7.83 19.94 18.18
N LYS A 99 8.55 19.00 17.53
CA LYS A 99 9.01 19.16 16.14
C LYS A 99 7.85 19.21 15.15
N TYR A 100 6.86 18.34 15.30
CA TYR A 100 5.71 18.29 14.40
C TYR A 100 4.82 19.52 14.52
N GLU A 101 4.49 19.94 15.73
CA GLU A 101 3.66 21.13 15.97
C GLU A 101 4.35 22.40 15.46
N GLN A 102 5.67 22.52 15.64
CA GLN A 102 6.44 23.62 15.08
C GLN A 102 6.40 23.62 13.54
N LEU A 103 6.57 22.45 12.91
CA LEU A 103 6.43 22.32 11.45
C LEU A 103 5.07 22.83 10.96
N LYS A 104 3.98 22.49 11.66
CA LYS A 104 2.62 22.96 11.33
C LYS A 104 2.42 24.45 11.56
N LEU A 105 3.03 25.03 12.58
CA LEU A 105 3.01 26.46 12.79
C LEU A 105 3.77 27.20 11.67
N ASP A 106 4.91 26.66 11.23
CA ASP A 106 5.73 27.24 10.17
C ASP A 106 5.01 27.20 8.80
N GLU A 107 4.34 26.08 8.46
CA GLU A 107 3.50 25.94 7.26
C GLU A 107 2.36 26.99 7.19
N LEU A 108 1.84 27.41 8.35
CA LEU A 108 0.74 28.39 8.44
C LEU A 108 1.23 29.85 8.46
N GLY A 109 2.55 30.08 8.56
CA GLY A 109 3.18 31.40 8.53
C GLY A 109 3.23 32.12 9.90
N ARG A 110 4.08 33.16 9.96
CA ARG A 110 4.53 33.87 11.19
C ARG A 110 3.47 34.67 11.97
N HIS A 111 2.17 34.49 11.71
CA HIS A 111 1.10 35.33 12.26
C HIS A 111 0.18 34.63 13.27
N ILE A 112 0.43 33.37 13.61
CA ILE A 112 -0.36 32.70 14.66
C ILE A 112 0.13 33.18 16.02
N LYS A 113 -0.66 34.04 16.67
CA LYS A 113 -0.41 34.50 18.03
C LYS A 113 -0.46 33.32 19.00
N GLU A 114 0.59 33.17 19.81
CA GLU A 114 0.65 32.19 20.89
C GLU A 114 -0.57 32.32 21.82
N GLY A 115 -1.14 31.19 22.21
CA GLY A 115 -2.33 31.13 23.06
C GLY A 115 -3.67 31.40 22.34
N SER A 116 -3.66 31.77 21.04
CA SER A 116 -4.89 31.86 20.24
C SER A 116 -5.57 30.50 20.07
N ALA A 117 -6.87 30.50 19.73
CA ALA A 117 -7.60 29.26 19.47
C ALA A 117 -6.96 28.42 18.35
N LYS A 118 -6.45 29.09 17.31
CA LYS A 118 -5.74 28.42 16.19
C LYS A 118 -4.42 27.81 16.66
N TYR A 119 -3.66 28.51 17.50
CA TYR A 119 -2.44 27.98 18.11
C TYR A 119 -2.73 26.72 18.94
N LYS A 120 -3.69 26.82 19.87
CA LYS A 120 -4.09 25.69 20.74
C LYS A 120 -4.63 24.50 19.96
N SER A 121 -5.31 24.73 18.83
CA SER A 121 -5.78 23.65 17.96
C SER A 121 -4.66 22.82 17.33
N ILE A 122 -3.43 23.34 17.34
CA ILE A 122 -2.22 22.67 16.88
C ILE A 122 -1.51 22.01 18.07
N VAL A 123 -1.24 22.77 19.14
CA VAL A 123 -0.33 22.34 20.22
C VAL A 123 -0.98 21.54 21.37
N ASP A 124 -2.29 21.67 21.58
CA ASP A 124 -3.01 20.95 22.66
C ASP A 124 -3.73 19.72 22.10
N LYS A 125 -3.32 19.22 20.94
CA LYS A 125 -4.06 18.24 20.15
C LYS A 125 -3.60 16.81 20.43
N VAL A 126 -4.56 15.88 20.52
CA VAL A 126 -4.29 14.43 20.37
C VAL A 126 -4.06 14.13 18.90
N HIS A 127 -2.89 13.60 18.55
CA HIS A 127 -2.53 13.32 17.17
C HIS A 127 -2.85 11.88 16.79
N VAL A 128 -3.22 11.67 15.54
CA VAL A 128 -3.19 10.33 14.94
C VAL A 128 -1.79 10.09 14.38
N VAL A 129 -1.08 9.08 14.86
CA VAL A 129 0.23 8.66 14.35
C VAL A 129 0.04 7.37 13.56
N ARG A 130 0.61 7.30 12.36
CA ARG A 130 0.62 6.10 11.51
C ARG A 130 2.02 5.73 11.14
N ILE A 131 2.37 4.46 11.30
CA ILE A 131 3.60 3.86 10.81
C ILE A 131 3.21 2.96 9.65
N VAL A 132 3.77 3.20 8.47
CA VAL A 132 3.36 2.52 7.23
C VAL A 132 4.58 2.05 6.44
N LYS A 133 4.47 0.86 5.86
CA LYS A 133 5.46 0.28 4.97
C LYS A 133 5.40 0.97 3.61
N TYR A 134 6.53 1.43 3.09
CA TYR A 134 6.61 2.00 1.74
C TYR A 134 7.02 0.91 0.74
N THR A 135 8.05 0.16 1.10
CA THR A 135 8.65 -0.86 0.24
C THR A 135 7.71 -2.04 0.01
N GLU A 136 7.61 -2.55 -1.23
CA GLU A 136 6.82 -3.76 -1.51
C GLU A 136 7.37 -5.02 -0.83
N SER A 137 6.51 -6.04 -0.67
CA SER A 137 6.84 -7.30 0.01
C SER A 137 7.95 -8.11 -0.68
N TYR A 138 8.16 -7.87 -1.97
CA TYR A 138 9.19 -8.54 -2.76
C TYR A 138 10.61 -8.10 -2.35
N TYR A 139 10.83 -6.82 -2.07
CA TYR A 139 12.18 -6.31 -1.74
C TYR A 139 12.46 -6.28 -0.25
N ALA A 140 11.45 -6.04 0.59
CA ALA A 140 11.70 -6.13 2.01
C ALA A 140 10.52 -6.48 2.91
N ALA A 141 10.83 -7.20 3.98
CA ALA A 141 9.95 -7.42 5.11
C ALA A 141 10.24 -6.39 6.21
N THR A 142 9.16 -6.00 6.88
CA THR A 142 9.18 -4.95 7.91
C THR A 142 8.28 -5.37 9.05
N GLY A 143 8.85 -5.51 10.23
CA GLY A 143 8.19 -5.96 11.45
C GLY A 143 8.18 -4.89 12.53
N ILE A 144 7.13 -4.86 13.36
CA ILE A 144 7.03 -4.02 14.55
C ILE A 144 6.97 -4.95 15.77
N ARG A 145 7.85 -4.74 16.75
CA ARG A 145 7.83 -5.51 18.01
C ARG A 145 7.07 -4.79 19.11
N ASN A 146 7.46 -3.54 19.36
CA ASN A 146 6.98 -2.73 20.46
C ASN A 146 6.91 -1.27 20.05
N ILE A 147 5.97 -0.54 20.63
CA ILE A 147 5.81 0.90 20.49
C ILE A 147 5.94 1.50 21.88
N THR A 148 6.82 2.46 22.03
CA THR A 148 7.03 3.20 23.28
C THR A 148 6.47 4.60 23.12
N LEU A 149 5.57 4.97 24.03
CA LEU A 149 4.93 6.26 24.12
C LEU A 149 5.43 6.97 25.39
N GLU A 150 5.88 8.21 25.25
CA GLU A 150 6.45 9.00 26.35
C GLU A 150 5.79 10.37 26.46
N LYS A 151 5.50 10.80 27.68
CA LYS A 151 4.89 12.12 27.96
C LYS A 151 5.48 12.78 29.21
N GLU A 152 5.67 14.09 29.15
CA GLU A 152 6.02 14.95 30.28
C GLU A 152 4.78 15.21 31.15
N ASP A 153 4.95 15.11 32.47
CA ASP A 153 4.03 15.62 33.50
C ASP A 153 2.58 15.09 33.54
N ARG A 154 2.18 14.16 32.66
CA ARG A 154 0.84 13.55 32.61
C ARG A 154 0.87 12.09 32.17
N GLU A 155 -0.23 11.38 32.40
CA GLU A 155 -0.41 10.00 31.93
C GLU A 155 -0.44 9.94 30.40
N VAL A 156 0.09 8.84 29.87
CA VAL A 156 0.16 8.56 28.43
C VAL A 156 -1.12 7.85 28.00
N GLU A 157 -1.84 8.47 27.08
CA GLU A 157 -3.08 7.94 26.53
C GLU A 157 -2.89 7.51 25.08
N SER A 158 -3.53 6.38 24.73
CA SER A 158 -3.57 5.83 23.38
C SER A 158 -4.92 5.15 23.14
N GLU A 159 -5.48 5.33 21.95
CA GLU A 159 -6.72 4.67 21.53
C GLU A 159 -6.67 4.34 20.02
N PRO A 160 -7.38 3.29 19.57
CA PRO A 160 -7.38 2.96 18.15
C PRO A 160 -8.14 4.03 17.37
N THR A 161 -7.76 4.22 16.11
CA THR A 161 -8.58 5.03 15.21
C THR A 161 -9.87 4.30 14.82
N LYS A 162 -10.86 5.07 14.36
CA LYS A 162 -12.11 4.50 13.83
C LYS A 162 -11.92 4.05 12.39
N LYS A 163 -12.49 2.89 12.06
CA LYS A 163 -12.65 2.44 10.67
C LYS A 163 -13.40 3.48 9.85
N ARG A 164 -12.98 3.70 8.61
CA ARG A 164 -13.67 4.56 7.66
C ARG A 164 -14.88 3.83 7.09
N LYS A 165 -15.85 4.62 6.61
CA LYS A 165 -17.12 4.10 6.07
C LYS A 165 -16.89 3.12 4.93
N HIS A 166 -16.05 3.47 3.97
CA HIS A 166 -15.72 2.64 2.81
C HIS A 166 -14.32 2.04 2.95
N PHE A 167 -14.16 0.82 2.42
CA PHE A 167 -12.91 0.08 2.32
C PHE A 167 -12.70 -0.43 0.90
N VAL A 168 -11.59 -0.03 0.28
CA VAL A 168 -11.20 -0.44 -1.08
C VAL A 168 -9.96 -1.32 -1.02
N GLN A 169 -9.96 -2.47 -1.70
CA GLN A 169 -8.75 -3.23 -1.94
C GLN A 169 -8.28 -2.98 -3.38
N ILE A 170 -7.00 -2.68 -3.55
CA ILE A 170 -6.38 -2.52 -4.85
C ILE A 170 -5.37 -3.65 -5.02
N ILE A 171 -5.58 -4.47 -6.04
CA ILE A 171 -4.69 -5.56 -6.45
C ILE A 171 -3.97 -5.08 -7.71
N GLY A 172 -2.64 -5.13 -7.74
CA GLY A 172 -1.94 -4.57 -8.89
C GLY A 172 -0.46 -4.89 -8.98
N ASP A 173 0.23 -4.18 -9.86
CA ASP A 173 1.65 -4.33 -10.14
C ASP A 173 2.47 -3.10 -9.65
N SER A 174 3.58 -2.81 -10.32
CA SER A 174 4.49 -1.71 -10.02
C SER A 174 3.81 -0.34 -9.99
N ILE A 175 2.78 -0.14 -10.82
CA ILE A 175 2.03 1.12 -10.90
C ILE A 175 1.28 1.36 -9.57
N THR A 176 0.71 0.30 -8.99
CA THR A 176 0.03 0.33 -7.69
C THR A 176 1.03 0.48 -6.53
N CYS A 177 2.22 -0.11 -6.65
CA CYS A 177 3.30 0.04 -5.67
C CYS A 177 3.83 1.48 -5.58
N GLY A 178 3.71 2.26 -6.66
CA GLY A 178 4.39 3.55 -6.78
C GLY A 178 5.88 3.38 -7.08
N TYR A 179 6.21 2.36 -7.89
CA TYR A 179 7.56 2.04 -8.33
C TYR A 179 8.20 3.26 -9.00
N GLY A 180 9.38 3.67 -8.51
CA GLY A 180 10.18 4.70 -9.16
C GLY A 180 9.56 6.09 -9.24
N VAL A 181 8.44 6.35 -8.54
CA VAL A 181 7.67 7.59 -8.69
C VAL A 181 8.43 8.84 -8.21
N GLU A 182 9.42 8.65 -7.33
CA GLU A 182 10.31 9.73 -6.86
C GLU A 182 11.66 9.77 -7.58
N ALA A 183 11.85 8.96 -8.63
CA ALA A 183 13.04 9.02 -9.46
C ALA A 183 13.07 10.29 -10.32
N SER A 184 14.25 10.64 -10.80
CA SER A 184 14.47 11.84 -11.61
C SER A 184 14.00 11.72 -13.06
N GLY A 185 13.81 10.50 -13.57
CA GLY A 185 13.36 10.26 -14.94
C GLY A 185 13.42 8.79 -15.37
N ALA A 186 13.04 8.54 -16.63
CA ALA A 186 12.97 7.20 -17.23
C ALA A 186 14.28 6.41 -17.21
N GLU A 187 15.42 7.11 -17.31
CA GLU A 187 16.76 6.50 -17.39
C GLU A 187 17.34 6.15 -16.02
N GLU A 188 16.72 6.60 -14.93
CA GLU A 188 17.11 6.18 -13.59
C GLU A 188 16.53 4.79 -13.33
N SER A 189 17.40 3.83 -13.02
CA SER A 189 16.97 2.50 -12.61
C SER A 189 16.36 2.54 -11.23
N PHE A 190 15.37 1.69 -11.01
CA PHE A 190 14.69 1.59 -9.74
C PHE A 190 15.62 1.30 -8.55
N CYS A 191 15.30 1.97 -7.45
CA CYS A 191 15.65 1.53 -6.11
C CYS A 191 14.46 1.78 -5.17
N THR A 192 14.38 1.03 -4.07
CA THR A 192 13.30 1.16 -3.09
C THR A 192 13.23 2.54 -2.44
N ALA A 193 14.32 3.31 -2.46
CA ALA A 193 14.34 4.70 -2.03
C ALA A 193 13.41 5.60 -2.87
N THR A 194 13.22 5.27 -4.15
CA THR A 194 12.35 6.01 -5.09
C THR A 194 10.92 5.49 -5.15
N GLU A 195 10.63 4.35 -4.49
CA GLU A 195 9.28 3.81 -4.35
C GLU A 195 8.47 4.65 -3.34
N ASN A 196 7.25 5.02 -3.71
CA ASN A 196 6.35 5.71 -2.80
C ASN A 196 4.86 5.42 -3.10
N PRO A 197 4.20 4.53 -2.33
CA PRO A 197 2.80 4.21 -2.56
C PRO A 197 1.86 5.38 -2.25
N PHE A 198 2.28 6.39 -1.47
CA PHE A 198 1.46 7.56 -1.14
C PHE A 198 1.40 8.60 -2.27
N LYS A 199 2.34 8.53 -3.21
CA LYS A 199 2.29 9.29 -4.46
C LYS A 199 1.61 8.53 -5.59
N ALA A 200 1.33 7.23 -5.42
CA ALA A 200 0.62 6.42 -6.39
C ALA A 200 -0.89 6.72 -6.39
N TYR A 201 -1.53 6.52 -7.55
CA TYR A 201 -2.93 6.85 -7.80
C TYR A 201 -3.89 6.24 -6.75
N ALA A 202 -3.63 4.99 -6.36
CA ALA A 202 -4.50 4.18 -5.51
C ALA A 202 -4.65 4.79 -4.10
N VAL A 203 -3.53 5.01 -3.42
CA VAL A 203 -3.53 5.57 -2.07
C VAL A 203 -3.96 7.04 -2.10
N LYS A 204 -3.50 7.82 -3.10
CA LYS A 204 -3.85 9.23 -3.22
C LYS A 204 -5.37 9.43 -3.33
N ALA A 205 -6.03 8.69 -4.23
CA ALA A 205 -7.48 8.74 -4.38
C ALA A 205 -8.25 8.30 -3.12
N CYS A 206 -7.87 7.17 -2.51
CA CYS A 206 -8.54 6.68 -1.31
C CYS A 206 -8.38 7.64 -0.12
N ARG A 207 -7.21 8.26 0.05
CA ARG A 207 -6.96 9.23 1.12
C ARG A 207 -7.80 10.49 0.96
N GLU A 208 -7.91 11.02 -0.25
CA GLU A 208 -8.74 12.21 -0.51
C GLU A 208 -10.22 11.95 -0.18
N LEU A 209 -10.72 10.75 -0.53
CA LEU A 209 -12.08 10.31 -0.19
C LEU A 209 -12.26 9.86 1.27
N LYS A 210 -11.17 9.82 2.06
CA LYS A 210 -11.13 9.31 3.43
C LYS A 210 -11.64 7.87 3.54
N TYR A 211 -11.28 7.04 2.57
CA TYR A 211 -11.57 5.61 2.56
C TYR A 211 -10.45 4.85 3.25
N ASP A 212 -10.80 3.73 3.88
CA ASP A 212 -9.80 2.72 4.21
C ASP A 212 -9.35 2.05 2.91
N TYR A 213 -8.10 1.61 2.87
CA TYR A 213 -7.54 0.93 1.71
C TYR A 213 -6.59 -0.20 2.11
N GLU A 214 -6.41 -1.15 1.20
CA GLU A 214 -5.41 -2.22 1.28
C GLU A 214 -4.81 -2.43 -0.11
N LEU A 215 -3.50 -2.46 -0.20
CA LEU A 215 -2.80 -2.83 -1.43
C LEU A 215 -2.37 -4.29 -1.35
N VAL A 216 -2.53 -5.00 -2.47
CA VAL A 216 -1.94 -6.32 -2.72
C VAL A 216 -1.24 -6.22 -4.07
N SER A 217 0.00 -5.74 -4.04
CA SER A 217 0.74 -5.43 -5.26
C SER A 217 2.20 -5.84 -5.19
N ARG A 218 2.77 -6.12 -6.36
CA ARG A 218 4.18 -6.52 -6.55
C ARG A 218 4.65 -6.09 -7.94
N SER A 219 5.81 -5.46 -8.03
CA SER A 219 6.33 -4.97 -9.31
C SER A 219 6.56 -6.10 -10.31
N GLY A 220 6.23 -5.86 -11.58
CA GLY A 220 6.36 -6.85 -12.65
C GLY A 220 5.42 -8.06 -12.57
N ILE A 221 4.49 -8.12 -11.60
CA ILE A 221 3.57 -9.26 -11.46
C ILE A 221 2.45 -9.20 -12.51
N GLY A 222 2.04 -10.37 -13.00
CA GLY A 222 0.88 -10.52 -13.87
C GLY A 222 -0.03 -11.66 -13.42
N ILE A 223 -1.01 -11.97 -14.27
CA ILE A 223 -1.96 -13.07 -14.10
C ILE A 223 -1.37 -14.39 -14.60
N VAL A 224 -0.70 -14.38 -15.76
CA VAL A 224 -0.13 -15.57 -16.43
C VAL A 224 1.38 -15.48 -16.60
N SER A 225 1.95 -14.29 -16.64
CA SER A 225 3.39 -14.07 -16.75
C SER A 225 3.80 -12.90 -15.88
N ILE A 226 4.96 -13.01 -15.23
CA ILE A 226 5.67 -11.80 -14.81
C ILE A 226 6.26 -11.11 -16.04
N TYR A 227 6.72 -9.86 -15.89
CA TYR A 227 7.32 -9.10 -16.99
C TYR A 227 8.42 -9.90 -17.71
N THR A 228 8.42 -9.80 -19.04
CA THR A 228 9.44 -10.38 -19.92
C THR A 228 9.84 -9.42 -21.03
N GLY A 229 11.14 -9.25 -21.26
CA GLY A 229 11.67 -8.41 -22.34
C GLY A 229 11.73 -9.11 -23.70
N ASP A 230 11.79 -10.44 -23.71
CA ASP A 230 11.94 -11.25 -24.94
C ASP A 230 10.61 -11.85 -25.43
N GLY A 231 9.53 -11.71 -24.65
CA GLY A 231 8.22 -12.28 -24.95
C GLY A 231 8.12 -13.79 -24.68
N VAL A 232 9.09 -14.37 -23.97
CA VAL A 232 8.99 -15.73 -23.42
C VAL A 232 8.26 -15.66 -22.09
N LYS A 233 7.30 -16.58 -21.89
CA LYS A 233 6.52 -16.65 -20.64
C LYS A 233 7.45 -16.77 -19.44
N ASN A 234 7.30 -15.87 -18.48
CA ASN A 234 8.11 -15.85 -17.29
C ASN A 234 7.26 -16.23 -16.07
N THR A 235 7.62 -17.33 -15.42
CA THR A 235 6.99 -17.84 -14.20
C THR A 235 8.04 -18.19 -13.14
N ASP A 236 9.17 -17.48 -13.14
CA ASP A 236 10.28 -17.73 -12.22
C ASP A 236 9.96 -17.31 -10.77
N ASP A 237 8.90 -16.53 -10.56
CA ASP A 237 8.38 -16.14 -9.26
C ASP A 237 6.84 -16.14 -9.27
N PHE A 238 6.22 -15.81 -8.12
CA PHE A 238 4.78 -15.86 -7.90
C PHE A 238 4.01 -14.95 -8.87
N LEU A 239 2.96 -15.51 -9.46
CA LEU A 239 1.92 -14.74 -10.15
C LEU A 239 0.87 -14.23 -9.16
N MET A 240 0.10 -13.21 -9.53
CA MET A 240 -0.89 -12.65 -8.61
C MET A 240 -1.91 -13.67 -8.08
N PRO A 241 -2.44 -14.62 -8.90
CA PRO A 241 -3.33 -15.65 -8.40
C PRO A 241 -2.71 -16.56 -7.33
N GLU A 242 -1.39 -16.68 -7.31
CA GLU A 242 -0.63 -17.46 -6.34
C GLU A 242 -0.31 -16.63 -5.09
N LEU A 243 -0.11 -15.32 -5.24
CA LEU A 243 0.22 -14.42 -4.14
C LEU A 243 -1.02 -14.02 -3.31
N TYR A 244 -2.13 -13.72 -3.99
CA TYR A 244 -3.33 -13.11 -3.40
C TYR A 244 -4.02 -13.91 -2.28
N PRO A 245 -4.08 -15.26 -2.28
CA PRO A 245 -4.79 -15.99 -1.23
C PRO A 245 -4.15 -15.92 0.17
N TYR A 246 -2.93 -15.39 0.29
CA TYR A 246 -2.12 -15.52 1.52
C TYR A 246 -1.86 -14.19 2.23
N LYS A 247 -1.54 -14.25 3.53
CA LYS A 247 -1.17 -13.08 4.34
C LYS A 247 0.10 -12.40 3.81
N ASP A 248 1.17 -13.19 3.68
CA ASP A 248 2.47 -12.77 3.18
C ASP A 248 3.25 -14.00 2.68
N ARG A 249 3.15 -14.27 1.37
CA ARG A 249 3.80 -15.44 0.75
C ARG A 249 5.31 -15.28 0.61
N PHE A 250 5.81 -14.04 0.45
CA PHE A 250 7.24 -13.77 0.32
C PHE A 250 7.97 -14.01 1.64
N LEU A 251 7.42 -13.53 2.76
CA LEU A 251 7.98 -13.77 4.08
C LEU A 251 7.92 -15.26 4.46
N ALA A 252 6.85 -15.96 4.09
CA ALA A 252 6.73 -17.40 4.30
C ALA A 252 7.82 -18.18 3.53
N ARG A 253 7.97 -17.93 2.22
CA ARG A 253 9.03 -18.54 1.39
C ARG A 253 10.41 -18.33 2.00
N LYS A 254 10.71 -17.09 2.37
CA LYS A 254 12.00 -16.72 2.97
C LYS A 254 12.28 -17.49 4.27
N ASN A 255 11.27 -17.64 5.11
CA ASN A 255 11.39 -18.35 6.38
C ASN A 255 11.33 -19.89 6.22
N GLY A 256 11.25 -20.41 5.00
CA GLY A 256 11.09 -21.84 4.73
C GLY A 256 9.78 -22.40 5.29
N LYS A 257 8.71 -21.59 5.30
CA LYS A 257 7.40 -21.94 5.85
C LYS A 257 6.34 -21.95 4.76
N GLU A 258 5.31 -22.75 4.98
CA GLU A 258 4.07 -22.65 4.20
C GLU A 258 3.38 -21.30 4.48
N PRO A 259 2.85 -20.63 3.45
CA PRO A 259 2.16 -19.37 3.62
C PRO A 259 0.80 -19.57 4.29
N GLU A 260 0.49 -18.70 5.25
CA GLU A 260 -0.83 -18.68 5.90
C GLU A 260 -1.87 -18.04 4.97
N GLU A 261 -3.03 -18.68 4.84
CA GLU A 261 -4.17 -18.12 4.11
C GLU A 261 -4.66 -16.82 4.74
N TYR A 262 -5.12 -15.89 3.90
CA TYR A 262 -5.66 -14.62 4.34
C TYR A 262 -7.16 -14.70 4.62
N GLU A 263 -7.53 -14.48 5.87
CA GLU A 263 -8.91 -14.33 6.30
C GLU A 263 -9.27 -12.85 6.51
N PHE A 264 -10.29 -12.39 5.80
CA PHE A 264 -10.77 -11.01 5.90
C PHE A 264 -11.48 -10.75 7.24
N LYS A 265 -10.85 -9.94 8.10
CA LYS A 265 -11.53 -9.38 9.30
C LYS A 265 -12.62 -8.37 8.95
N ARG A 266 -12.47 -7.71 7.80
CA ARG A 266 -13.45 -6.83 7.17
C ARG A 266 -13.33 -7.06 5.68
N LYS A 267 -14.42 -7.39 5.00
CA LYS A 267 -14.43 -7.50 3.53
C LYS A 267 -14.43 -6.11 2.89
N PRO A 268 -13.70 -5.89 1.78
CA PRO A 268 -13.76 -4.65 1.03
C PRO A 268 -15.15 -4.44 0.45
N ASP A 269 -15.55 -3.17 0.37
CA ASP A 269 -16.75 -2.74 -0.33
C ASP A 269 -16.52 -2.81 -1.86
N LEU A 270 -15.29 -2.56 -2.28
CA LEU A 270 -14.84 -2.60 -3.67
C LEU A 270 -13.43 -3.20 -3.77
N ILE A 271 -13.23 -4.10 -4.73
CA ILE A 271 -11.93 -4.64 -5.14
C ILE A 271 -11.64 -4.15 -6.55
N VAL A 272 -10.49 -3.52 -6.75
CA VAL A 272 -10.01 -3.05 -8.05
C VAL A 272 -8.76 -3.83 -8.41
N ILE A 273 -8.77 -4.51 -9.55
CA ILE A 273 -7.65 -5.30 -10.03
C ILE A 273 -7.01 -4.56 -11.21
N ASN A 274 -5.93 -3.83 -10.96
CA ASN A 274 -5.19 -3.11 -11.98
C ASN A 274 -4.01 -3.97 -12.46
N LEU A 275 -4.29 -4.92 -13.36
CA LEU A 275 -3.33 -5.91 -13.87
C LEU A 275 -3.56 -6.17 -15.36
N GLY A 276 -2.47 -6.47 -16.06
CA GLY A 276 -2.44 -6.76 -17.49
C GLY A 276 -1.18 -6.20 -18.18
N THR A 277 -0.57 -5.16 -17.61
CA THR A 277 0.66 -4.52 -18.12
C THR A 277 1.76 -5.56 -18.37
N ASN A 278 2.09 -6.35 -17.36
CA ASN A 278 3.17 -7.33 -17.44
C ASN A 278 2.78 -8.55 -18.27
N ASP A 279 1.51 -8.95 -18.23
CA ASP A 279 1.01 -10.02 -19.08
C ASP A 279 1.16 -9.67 -20.56
N TYR A 280 0.92 -8.42 -20.95
CA TYR A 280 1.07 -7.98 -22.34
C TYR A 280 2.49 -8.16 -22.89
N SER A 281 3.51 -8.03 -22.03
CA SER A 281 4.90 -8.28 -22.43
C SER A 281 5.12 -9.71 -22.96
N TYR A 282 4.35 -10.68 -22.45
CA TYR A 282 4.30 -12.07 -22.93
C TYR A 282 3.25 -12.26 -24.02
N THR A 283 2.01 -11.83 -23.82
CA THR A 283 0.93 -12.14 -24.75
C THR A 283 1.13 -11.44 -26.09
N LYS A 284 1.60 -10.19 -26.08
CA LYS A 284 1.58 -9.29 -27.23
C LYS A 284 0.21 -9.41 -27.94
N ASP A 285 0.22 -9.51 -29.26
CA ASP A 285 -0.99 -9.69 -30.07
C ASP A 285 -1.27 -11.17 -30.41
N ASP A 286 -0.64 -12.12 -29.71
CA ASP A 286 -0.85 -13.56 -29.95
C ASP A 286 -2.21 -14.00 -29.39
N PRO A 287 -3.15 -14.46 -30.24
CA PRO A 287 -4.50 -14.79 -29.82
C PRO A 287 -4.56 -15.99 -28.86
N ILE A 288 -3.62 -16.93 -28.95
CA ILE A 288 -3.57 -18.11 -28.07
C ILE A 288 -3.16 -17.66 -26.66
N ARG A 289 -2.16 -16.79 -26.57
CA ARG A 289 -1.69 -16.25 -25.27
C ARG A 289 -2.72 -15.31 -24.65
N ILE A 290 -3.44 -14.53 -25.46
CA ILE A 290 -4.54 -13.69 -24.98
C ILE A 290 -5.68 -14.56 -24.43
N GLU A 291 -6.05 -15.68 -25.07
CA GLU A 291 -7.07 -16.57 -24.52
C GLU A 291 -6.60 -17.24 -23.21
N GLU A 292 -5.33 -17.65 -23.13
CA GLU A 292 -4.73 -18.15 -21.88
C GLU A 292 -4.86 -17.10 -20.76
N PHE A 293 -4.53 -15.85 -21.04
CA PHE A 293 -4.71 -14.75 -20.10
C PHE A 293 -6.16 -14.60 -19.65
N LYS A 294 -7.12 -14.60 -20.58
CA LYS A 294 -8.56 -14.49 -20.24
C LYS A 294 -9.02 -15.61 -19.33
N ASP A 295 -8.66 -16.85 -19.63
CA ASP A 295 -9.07 -18.02 -18.85
C ASP A 295 -8.50 -18.00 -17.43
N LYS A 296 -7.21 -17.67 -17.30
CA LYS A 296 -6.55 -17.57 -15.98
C LYS A 296 -7.04 -16.37 -15.18
N TYR A 297 -7.32 -15.25 -15.84
CA TYR A 297 -7.87 -14.08 -15.16
C TYR A 297 -9.29 -14.37 -14.68
N PHE A 298 -10.12 -15.02 -15.50
CA PHE A 298 -11.46 -15.46 -15.09
C PHE A 298 -11.43 -16.34 -13.84
N GLU A 299 -10.55 -17.34 -13.79
CA GLU A 299 -10.40 -18.18 -12.59
C GLU A 299 -9.90 -17.39 -11.37
N PHE A 300 -9.01 -16.43 -11.56
CA PHE A 300 -8.55 -15.57 -10.49
C PHE A 300 -9.68 -14.69 -9.92
N VAL A 301 -10.51 -14.10 -10.79
CA VAL A 301 -11.66 -13.28 -10.36
C VAL A 301 -12.70 -14.16 -9.65
N LYS A 302 -12.87 -15.44 -10.04
CA LYS A 302 -13.68 -16.41 -9.28
C LYS A 302 -13.14 -16.65 -7.88
N THR A 303 -11.83 -16.81 -7.71
CA THR A 303 -11.20 -16.92 -6.39
C THR A 303 -11.48 -15.69 -5.54
N ILE A 304 -11.33 -14.48 -6.09
CA ILE A 304 -11.66 -13.23 -5.39
C ILE A 304 -13.13 -13.18 -5.00
N ARG A 305 -14.04 -13.52 -5.92
CA ARG A 305 -15.49 -13.56 -5.65
C ARG A 305 -15.83 -14.56 -4.55
N HIS A 306 -15.15 -15.69 -4.47
CA HIS A 306 -15.34 -16.66 -3.40
C HIS A 306 -14.90 -16.10 -2.03
N MET A 307 -13.73 -15.48 -1.95
CA MET A 307 -13.22 -14.88 -0.71
C MET A 307 -14.07 -13.66 -0.28
N CYS A 308 -14.54 -12.88 -1.25
CA CYS A 308 -15.31 -11.65 -1.06
C CYS A 308 -16.64 -11.65 -1.84
N PRO A 309 -17.65 -12.45 -1.43
CA PRO A 309 -18.90 -12.62 -2.18
C PRO A 309 -19.67 -11.33 -2.43
N THR A 310 -19.62 -10.40 -1.48
CA THR A 310 -20.40 -9.15 -1.48
C THR A 310 -19.62 -7.94 -2.02
N ALA A 311 -18.33 -8.06 -2.30
CA ALA A 311 -17.55 -6.92 -2.80
C ALA A 311 -17.95 -6.59 -4.23
N LYS A 312 -18.00 -5.31 -4.58
CA LYS A 312 -17.95 -4.92 -6.00
C LYS A 312 -16.56 -5.27 -6.54
N ILE A 313 -16.46 -5.64 -7.81
CA ILE A 313 -15.18 -5.98 -8.44
C ILE A 313 -15.06 -5.22 -9.75
N THR A 314 -13.91 -4.58 -9.92
CA THR A 314 -13.56 -3.83 -11.13
C THR A 314 -12.23 -4.36 -11.66
N LEU A 315 -12.19 -4.71 -12.93
CA LEU A 315 -10.96 -5.07 -13.62
C LEU A 315 -10.46 -3.82 -14.36
N ALA A 316 -9.24 -3.39 -14.06
CA ALA A 316 -8.66 -2.18 -14.59
C ALA A 316 -7.35 -2.46 -15.33
N VAL A 317 -7.06 -1.61 -16.31
CA VAL A 317 -5.76 -1.49 -16.99
C VAL A 317 -5.69 -0.11 -17.63
N GLY A 318 -4.52 0.33 -18.06
CA GLY A 318 -4.45 1.40 -19.07
C GLY A 318 -3.28 2.37 -18.92
N ILE A 319 -2.79 2.57 -17.70
CA ILE A 319 -1.78 3.59 -17.40
C ILE A 319 -0.49 3.32 -18.19
N MET A 320 -0.06 2.05 -18.23
CA MET A 320 1.06 1.60 -19.06
C MET A 320 0.57 0.55 -20.06
N GLY A 321 0.00 1.01 -21.17
CA GLY A 321 -0.56 0.12 -22.20
C GLY A 321 -2.03 -0.21 -21.95
N GLN A 322 -2.77 -0.33 -23.05
CA GLN A 322 -4.23 -0.50 -23.10
C GLN A 322 -4.66 -1.74 -23.90
N GLU A 323 -3.72 -2.50 -24.43
CA GLU A 323 -3.91 -3.51 -25.46
C GLU A 323 -4.74 -4.70 -24.98
N LEU A 324 -4.61 -5.08 -23.70
CA LEU A 324 -5.41 -6.15 -23.09
C LEU A 324 -6.79 -5.71 -22.60
N PHE A 325 -7.17 -4.43 -22.71
CA PHE A 325 -8.47 -3.97 -22.23
C PHE A 325 -9.67 -4.71 -22.86
N PRO A 326 -9.70 -5.01 -24.17
CA PRO A 326 -10.78 -5.82 -24.76
C PRO A 326 -10.91 -7.19 -24.10
N ALA A 327 -9.79 -7.88 -23.88
CA ALA A 327 -9.76 -9.18 -23.23
C ALA A 327 -10.24 -9.12 -21.77
N ILE A 328 -9.84 -8.08 -21.04
CA ILE A 328 -10.28 -7.82 -19.66
C ILE A 328 -11.79 -7.56 -19.60
N LYS A 329 -12.33 -6.82 -20.58
CA LYS A 329 -13.78 -6.58 -20.69
C LYS A 329 -14.54 -7.89 -20.92
N GLU A 330 -14.05 -8.76 -21.78
CA GLU A 330 -14.64 -10.10 -21.97
C GLU A 330 -14.63 -10.92 -20.68
N VAL A 331 -13.55 -10.86 -19.89
CA VAL A 331 -13.49 -11.54 -18.58
C VAL A 331 -14.55 -10.99 -17.62
N ALA A 332 -14.70 -9.66 -17.53
CA ALA A 332 -15.73 -9.02 -16.72
C ALA A 332 -17.14 -9.43 -17.18
N GLU A 333 -17.38 -9.53 -18.49
CA GLU A 333 -18.65 -9.99 -19.06
C GLU A 333 -18.92 -11.48 -18.78
N LYS A 334 -17.89 -12.35 -18.86
CA LYS A 334 -17.99 -13.77 -18.48
C LYS A 334 -18.37 -13.95 -17.00
N MET A 335 -18.00 -13.00 -16.14
CA MET A 335 -18.34 -13.02 -14.70
C MET A 335 -19.78 -12.56 -14.37
N LYS A 336 -20.59 -12.15 -15.35
CA LYS A 336 -21.95 -11.62 -15.11
C LYS A 336 -22.87 -12.56 -14.32
N ASP A 337 -22.68 -13.87 -14.47
CA ASP A 337 -23.47 -14.92 -13.82
C ASP A 337 -22.83 -15.43 -12.52
N TYR A 338 -21.71 -14.81 -12.08
CA TYR A 338 -20.91 -15.24 -10.94
C TYR A 338 -20.97 -14.24 -9.77
N GLY A 339 -21.96 -14.44 -8.90
CA GLY A 339 -22.14 -13.67 -7.66
C GLY A 339 -23.24 -12.62 -7.74
N THR A 340 -23.33 -11.77 -6.72
CA THR A 340 -24.44 -10.81 -6.55
C THR A 340 -24.22 -9.48 -7.25
N HIS A 341 -22.98 -9.13 -7.59
CA HIS A 341 -22.62 -7.89 -8.25
C HIS A 341 -21.95 -8.18 -9.59
N LYS A 342 -22.36 -7.43 -10.62
CA LYS A 342 -21.68 -7.42 -11.91
C LYS A 342 -20.21 -7.01 -11.71
N VAL A 343 -19.32 -7.67 -12.43
CA VAL A 343 -17.92 -7.25 -12.54
C VAL A 343 -17.82 -6.16 -13.60
N GLU A 344 -17.22 -5.03 -13.26
CA GLU A 344 -17.00 -3.90 -14.17
C GLU A 344 -15.59 -3.92 -14.77
N ALA A 345 -15.41 -3.20 -15.86
CA ALA A 345 -14.11 -2.94 -16.47
C ALA A 345 -13.84 -1.42 -16.51
N LEU A 346 -12.64 -1.01 -16.11
CA LEU A 346 -12.18 0.38 -16.11
C LEU A 346 -10.95 0.52 -17.01
N LEU A 347 -10.98 1.46 -17.94
CA LEU A 347 -9.81 1.85 -18.72
C LEU A 347 -9.26 3.16 -18.15
N PHE A 348 -8.05 3.11 -17.61
CA PHE A 348 -7.30 4.32 -17.29
C PHE A 348 -6.75 4.96 -18.57
N PRO A 349 -6.68 6.30 -18.63
CA PRO A 349 -5.87 6.98 -19.64
C PRO A 349 -4.44 6.43 -19.67
N ALA A 350 -3.86 6.37 -20.87
CA ALA A 350 -2.46 6.02 -21.01
C ALA A 350 -1.59 7.19 -20.53
N GLN A 351 -0.45 6.87 -19.92
CA GLN A 351 0.51 7.88 -19.50
C GLN A 351 1.03 8.70 -20.68
N GLU A 352 1.10 10.02 -20.51
CA GLU A 352 1.62 10.96 -21.51
C GLU A 352 3.04 11.41 -21.13
N GLY A 353 3.99 10.47 -21.05
CA GLY A 353 5.28 10.76 -20.43
C GLY A 353 6.20 11.74 -21.18
N GLU A 354 5.95 12.01 -22.46
CA GLU A 354 6.60 13.14 -23.18
C GLU A 354 6.16 14.52 -22.62
N ILE A 355 5.00 14.57 -21.97
CA ILE A 355 4.43 15.80 -21.37
C ILE A 355 4.64 15.79 -19.86
N ASP A 356 4.33 14.68 -19.20
CA ASP A 356 4.31 14.54 -17.74
C ASP A 356 5.65 14.08 -17.15
N GLY A 357 6.61 13.70 -18.01
CA GLY A 357 7.81 12.97 -17.61
C GLY A 357 7.50 11.52 -17.22
N TYR A 358 8.56 10.83 -16.78
CA TYR A 358 8.51 9.45 -16.31
C TYR A 358 9.16 9.35 -14.93
N GLY A 359 8.74 8.36 -14.14
CA GLY A 359 9.53 7.81 -13.04
C GLY A 359 10.58 6.83 -13.55
N ALA A 360 11.18 6.04 -12.64
CA ALA A 360 12.21 5.06 -12.98
C ALA A 360 11.73 4.07 -14.03
N ASP A 361 12.62 3.66 -14.92
CA ASP A 361 12.37 2.60 -15.92
C ASP A 361 11.03 2.81 -16.68
N TRP A 362 10.77 4.05 -17.12
CA TRP A 362 9.58 4.45 -17.89
C TRP A 362 8.23 4.28 -17.15
N HIS A 363 8.25 4.15 -15.82
CA HIS A 363 7.03 4.10 -15.02
C HIS A 363 6.34 5.46 -14.92
N PRO A 364 5.07 5.51 -14.47
CA PRO A 364 4.34 6.75 -14.32
C PRO A 364 5.03 7.73 -13.37
N SER A 365 5.25 8.96 -13.81
CA SER A 365 5.75 10.03 -12.95
C SER A 365 4.75 10.39 -11.86
N GLU A 366 5.17 11.16 -10.85
CA GLU A 366 4.25 11.71 -9.85
C GLU A 366 3.11 12.53 -10.49
N VAL A 367 3.39 13.24 -11.60
CA VAL A 367 2.38 14.00 -12.34
C VAL A 367 1.34 13.08 -12.96
N THR A 368 1.77 12.02 -13.66
CA THR A 368 0.85 11.02 -14.21
C THR A 368 0.05 10.35 -13.10
N GLN A 369 0.70 9.88 -12.03
CA GLN A 369 0.01 9.25 -10.89
C GLN A 369 -1.04 10.18 -10.26
N ALA A 370 -0.77 11.50 -10.21
CA ALA A 370 -1.75 12.48 -9.72
C ALA A 370 -2.96 12.63 -10.65
N LYS A 371 -2.78 12.62 -11.97
CA LYS A 371 -3.89 12.62 -12.95
C LYS A 371 -4.73 11.34 -12.83
N GLU A 372 -4.07 10.20 -12.71
CA GLU A 372 -4.74 8.90 -12.56
C GLU A 372 -5.48 8.80 -11.21
N ALA A 373 -4.97 9.45 -10.16
CA ALA A 373 -5.68 9.57 -8.88
C ALA A 373 -7.02 10.29 -9.04
N GLU A 374 -7.11 11.33 -9.88
CA GLU A 374 -8.35 12.05 -10.15
C GLU A 374 -9.36 11.18 -10.89
N VAL A 375 -8.90 10.46 -11.92
CA VAL A 375 -9.72 9.48 -12.66
C VAL A 375 -10.25 8.42 -11.68
N PHE A 376 -9.37 7.86 -10.86
CA PHE A 376 -9.73 6.82 -9.92
C PHE A 376 -10.68 7.32 -8.83
N LYS A 377 -10.45 8.52 -8.30
CA LYS A 377 -11.34 9.16 -7.31
C LYS A 377 -12.76 9.34 -7.84
N ASN A 378 -12.89 9.82 -9.08
CA ASN A 378 -14.19 9.97 -9.74
C ASN A 378 -14.88 8.62 -9.89
N TYR A 379 -14.14 7.59 -10.32
CA TYR A 379 -14.64 6.23 -10.41
C TYR A 379 -15.10 5.68 -9.05
N LEU A 380 -14.28 5.80 -8.01
CA LEU A 380 -14.59 5.35 -6.65
C LEU A 380 -15.88 5.99 -6.12
N THR A 381 -16.08 7.28 -6.38
CA THR A 381 -17.29 8.00 -5.97
C THR A 381 -18.53 7.44 -6.64
N TYR A 382 -18.46 7.15 -7.94
CA TYR A 382 -19.54 6.49 -8.69
C TYR A 382 -19.80 5.07 -8.19
N ALA A 383 -18.76 4.24 -8.17
CA ALA A 383 -18.83 2.82 -7.85
C ALA A 383 -19.33 2.55 -6.42
N MET A 384 -19.12 3.48 -5.48
CA MET A 384 -19.61 3.32 -4.10
C MET A 384 -21.10 3.68 -3.93
N ILE A 385 -21.71 4.40 -4.88
CA ILE A 385 -23.11 4.82 -4.85
C ILE A 385 -24.01 3.87 -5.67
N SER A 386 -23.53 3.42 -6.83
CA SER A 386 -24.20 2.45 -7.72
C SER A 386 -24.35 1.08 -7.08
#